data_AF-A0A126RM71-F1
#
_entry.id   AF-A0A126RM71-F1
#
_cell.length_a   1.000
_cell.length_b   1.000
_cell.length_c   1.000
_cell.angle_alpha   90.00
_cell.angle_beta   90.00
_cell.angle_gamma   90.00
#
_symmetry.space_group_name_H-M   'P 1'
#
loop_
_entity.id
_entity.type
_entity.pdbx_description
1 polymer ?
#
loop_
_entity_poly.entity_id
_entity_poly.type
_entity_poly.pdbx_seq_one_letter_code
_entity_poly.pdbx_strand_id
1 'polypeptide(L)'
;MSDQSTAHPRHVVVLAHPDPNSFNASVVRTYCETVRSCGQEAIVRDLYAIGFDPALKADERPHAQAIALSPDVQAELAAIAEADIYTLVYPIWFAMPPAMLTGYIDRVLGAGITVNEIQDRAGESVLSGRHMLSITSSGTREVWLDEQGQVESLRNLIGKYLLHAFGMKSCEHLHLGGVVEGLDKGFVDQSLYEVHERARKVCAMLAAERHAASASLSVSDRS
;
A
#
# COMPACT_ATOMS: atom_id res chain seq x y z
N MET A 1 6.42 -9.03 28.64
CA MET A 1 7.04 -8.03 27.75
C MET A 1 7.63 -8.81 26.60
N SER A 2 6.90 -8.92 25.49
CA SER A 2 7.37 -9.62 24.29
C SER A 2 8.49 -8.82 23.66
N ASP A 3 9.61 -9.48 23.41
CA ASP A 3 10.80 -8.92 22.79
C ASP A 3 10.51 -8.48 21.35
N GLN A 4 10.16 -7.20 21.16
CA GLN A 4 9.90 -6.59 19.85
C GLN A 4 11.16 -6.57 18.96
N SER A 5 12.35 -6.90 19.49
CA SER A 5 13.60 -7.02 18.74
C SER A 5 13.64 -8.19 17.75
N THR A 6 12.67 -9.12 17.80
CA THR A 6 12.69 -10.38 17.03
C THR A 6 11.61 -10.49 15.96
N ALA A 7 10.68 -9.54 15.87
CA ALA A 7 9.67 -9.58 14.82
C ALA A 7 10.33 -9.39 13.45
N HIS A 8 9.81 -10.01 12.39
CA HIS A 8 10.24 -9.75 11.03
C HIS A 8 9.51 -8.52 10.48
N PRO A 9 10.09 -7.73 9.54
CA PRO A 9 9.34 -6.70 8.84
C PRO A 9 8.04 -7.25 8.23
N ARG A 10 6.94 -6.53 8.39
CA ARG A 10 5.62 -6.93 7.87
C ARG A 10 5.19 -6.06 6.71
N HIS A 11 4.88 -6.72 5.60
CA HIS A 11 4.31 -6.12 4.40
C HIS A 11 2.82 -6.45 4.34
N VAL A 12 1.98 -5.42 4.28
CA VAL A 12 0.58 -5.58 3.90
C VAL A 12 0.44 -5.23 2.44
N VAL A 13 -0.09 -6.16 1.64
CA VAL A 13 -0.25 -6.02 0.19
C VAL A 13 -1.74 -6.01 -0.14
N VAL A 14 -2.27 -4.84 -0.48
CA VAL A 14 -3.68 -4.64 -0.84
C VAL A 14 -3.83 -4.83 -2.35
N LEU A 15 -4.62 -5.82 -2.76
CA LEU A 15 -4.94 -6.11 -4.16
C LEU A 15 -6.34 -5.63 -4.48
N ALA A 16 -6.47 -4.78 -5.50
CA ALA A 16 -7.76 -4.32 -6.02
C ALA A 16 -7.93 -4.75 -7.48
N HIS A 17 -8.23 -6.03 -7.71
CA HIS A 17 -8.54 -6.55 -9.03
C HIS A 17 -9.63 -7.65 -8.96
N PRO A 18 -10.66 -7.63 -9.83
CA PRO A 18 -11.76 -8.62 -9.77
C PRO A 18 -11.37 -10.01 -10.26
N ASP A 19 -10.43 -10.10 -11.20
CA ASP A 19 -9.93 -11.39 -11.72
C ASP A 19 -8.74 -11.90 -10.87
N PRO A 20 -8.88 -13.07 -10.20
CA PRO A 20 -7.82 -13.69 -9.38
C PRO A 20 -6.64 -14.22 -10.21
N ASN A 21 -6.80 -14.35 -11.53
CA ASN A 21 -5.76 -14.77 -12.45
C ASN A 21 -5.16 -13.61 -13.26
N SER A 22 -5.51 -12.38 -12.90
CA SER A 22 -5.01 -11.18 -13.57
C SER A 22 -3.51 -11.01 -13.48
N PHE A 23 -2.98 -10.13 -14.35
CA PHE A 23 -1.61 -9.65 -14.25
C PHE A 23 -1.30 -9.04 -12.87
N ASN A 24 -2.23 -8.28 -12.29
CA ASN A 24 -2.07 -7.71 -10.94
C ASN A 24 -1.99 -8.80 -9.86
N ALA A 25 -2.74 -9.89 -10.00
CA ALA A 25 -2.60 -11.04 -9.11
C ALA A 25 -1.21 -11.72 -9.25
N SER A 26 -0.66 -11.80 -10.47
CA SER A 26 0.73 -12.26 -10.67
C SER A 26 1.75 -11.32 -10.01
N VAL A 27 1.57 -10.00 -10.13
CA VAL A 27 2.40 -9.00 -9.44
C VAL A 27 2.40 -9.23 -7.93
N VAL A 28 1.23 -9.42 -7.31
CA VAL A 28 1.11 -9.69 -5.87
C VAL A 28 1.81 -10.99 -5.48
N ARG A 29 1.63 -12.07 -6.25
CA ARG A 29 2.33 -13.34 -6.01
C ARG A 29 3.85 -13.16 -6.01
N THR A 30 4.39 -12.57 -7.08
CA THR A 30 5.83 -12.31 -7.21
C THR A 30 6.37 -11.43 -6.09
N TYR A 31 5.66 -10.36 -5.74
CA TYR A 31 6.04 -9.49 -4.63
C TYR A 31 6.10 -10.26 -3.31
N CYS A 32 5.03 -11.00 -2.96
CA CYS A 32 4.94 -11.73 -1.70
C CYS A 32 5.96 -12.88 -1.60
N GLU A 33 6.18 -13.62 -2.69
CA GLU A 33 7.21 -14.65 -2.76
C GLU A 33 8.60 -14.06 -2.52
N THR A 34 8.88 -12.91 -3.13
CA THR A 34 10.16 -12.21 -2.95
C THR A 34 10.35 -11.75 -1.51
N VAL A 35 9.32 -11.12 -0.92
CA VAL A 35 9.34 -10.67 0.48
C VAL A 35 9.60 -11.83 1.45
N ARG A 36 8.90 -12.95 1.26
CA ARG A 36 9.11 -14.16 2.07
C ARG A 36 10.50 -14.76 1.88
N SER A 37 11.04 -14.73 0.65
CA SER A 37 12.41 -15.19 0.37
C SER A 37 13.48 -14.34 1.07
N CYS A 38 13.17 -13.09 1.39
CA CYS A 38 14.01 -12.17 2.15
C CYS A 38 13.84 -12.33 3.68
N GLY A 39 13.09 -13.33 4.16
CA GLY A 39 12.84 -13.56 5.58
C GLY A 39 11.92 -12.52 6.22
N GLN A 40 11.01 -11.94 5.45
CA GLN A 40 10.03 -10.93 5.90
C GLN A 40 8.60 -11.47 5.74
N GLU A 41 7.66 -10.90 6.47
CA GLU A 41 6.26 -11.32 6.45
C GLU A 41 5.48 -10.59 5.36
N ALA A 42 4.64 -11.32 4.61
CA ALA A 42 3.75 -10.76 3.60
C ALA A 42 2.30 -11.21 3.83
N ILE A 43 1.42 -10.26 4.09
CA ILE A 43 -0.02 -10.43 4.31
C ILE A 43 -0.77 -9.82 3.12
N VAL A 44 -1.58 -10.63 2.43
CA VAL A 44 -2.38 -10.16 1.29
C VAL A 44 -3.78 -9.79 1.75
N ARG A 45 -4.25 -8.62 1.35
CA ARG A 45 -5.63 -8.14 1.48
C ARG A 45 -6.23 -8.01 0.07
N ASP A 46 -6.79 -9.10 -0.44
CA ASP A 46 -7.49 -9.08 -1.73
C ASP A 46 -8.93 -8.57 -1.52
N LEU A 47 -9.17 -7.32 -1.91
CA LEU A 47 -10.42 -6.61 -1.62
C LEU A 47 -11.64 -7.27 -2.28
N TYR A 48 -11.45 -7.86 -3.47
CA TYR A 48 -12.53 -8.57 -4.16
C TYR A 48 -12.76 -9.95 -3.53
N ALA A 49 -11.71 -10.68 -3.19
CA ALA A 49 -11.84 -12.00 -2.58
C ALA A 49 -12.47 -11.95 -1.18
N ILE A 50 -12.18 -10.91 -0.38
CA ILE A 50 -12.80 -10.71 0.94
C ILE A 50 -14.21 -10.11 0.86
N GLY A 51 -14.67 -9.72 -0.33
CA GLY A 51 -15.99 -9.12 -0.52
C GLY A 51 -16.12 -7.75 0.16
N PHE A 52 -15.07 -6.93 0.13
CA PHE A 52 -15.08 -5.60 0.76
C PHE A 52 -16.15 -4.70 0.12
N ASP A 53 -16.90 -3.98 0.95
CA ASP A 53 -17.84 -2.96 0.50
C ASP A 53 -17.12 -1.61 0.35
N PRO A 54 -16.95 -1.05 -0.85
CA PRO A 54 -16.23 0.21 -0.99
C PRO A 54 -17.06 1.45 -0.64
N ALA A 55 -18.37 1.32 -0.42
CA ALA A 55 -19.23 2.49 -0.22
C ALA A 55 -19.09 3.05 1.20
N LEU A 56 -18.53 4.26 1.34
CA LEU A 56 -18.47 4.97 2.61
C LEU A 56 -19.88 5.22 3.17
N LYS A 57 -20.11 4.81 4.42
CA LYS A 57 -21.42 4.90 5.07
C LYS A 57 -21.56 6.22 5.85
N ALA A 58 -22.80 6.63 6.07
CA ALA A 58 -23.10 7.94 6.66
C ALA A 58 -22.60 8.10 8.11
N ASP A 59 -22.58 7.00 8.85
CA ASP A 59 -22.13 6.83 10.24
C ASP A 59 -20.61 6.67 10.37
N GLU A 60 -19.92 6.32 9.29
CA GLU A 60 -18.45 6.22 9.23
C GLU A 60 -17.76 7.57 9.01
N ARG A 61 -18.52 8.64 8.73
CA ARG A 61 -17.95 9.96 8.43
C ARG A 61 -17.25 10.55 9.68
N PRO A 62 -16.08 11.21 9.54
CA PRO A 62 -15.29 11.72 10.67
C PRO A 62 -16.00 12.71 11.61
N HIS A 63 -17.11 13.31 11.19
CA HIS A 63 -17.89 14.28 11.97
C HIS A 63 -19.15 13.68 12.64
N ALA A 64 -19.33 12.36 12.58
CA ALA A 64 -20.39 11.69 13.32
C ALA A 64 -20.15 11.82 14.83
N GLN A 65 -21.21 12.11 15.60
CA GLN A 65 -21.14 12.33 17.07
C GLN A 65 -20.54 11.14 17.84
N ALA A 66 -20.53 9.95 17.23
CA ALA A 66 -19.67 8.83 17.57
C ALA A 66 -19.36 8.09 16.26
N ILE A 67 -18.08 7.96 15.91
CA ILE A 67 -17.68 7.16 14.74
C ILE A 67 -17.96 5.70 15.08
N ALA A 68 -18.96 5.11 14.42
CA ALA A 68 -19.24 3.70 14.51
C ALA A 68 -18.58 3.02 13.32
N LEU A 69 -17.34 2.53 13.51
CA LEU A 69 -16.65 1.78 12.47
C LEU A 69 -17.39 0.47 12.20
N SER A 70 -17.73 0.21 10.95
CA SER A 70 -18.34 -1.07 10.57
C SER A 70 -17.41 -2.24 10.89
N PRO A 71 -17.94 -3.45 11.16
CA PRO A 71 -17.11 -4.62 11.52
C PRO A 71 -16.04 -4.98 10.47
N ASP A 72 -16.32 -4.77 9.18
CA ASP A 72 -15.37 -4.96 8.09
C ASP A 72 -14.20 -3.96 8.17
N VAL A 73 -14.48 -2.68 8.44
CA VAL A 73 -13.45 -1.65 8.65
C VAL A 73 -12.57 -1.97 9.87
N GLN A 74 -13.18 -2.39 10.98
CA GLN A 74 -12.43 -2.79 12.18
C GLN A 74 -11.51 -3.98 11.91
N ALA A 75 -11.98 -4.98 11.15
CA ALA A 75 -11.18 -6.13 10.77
C ALA A 75 -9.97 -5.73 9.91
N GLU A 76 -10.15 -4.79 8.97
CA GLU A 76 -9.05 -4.31 8.13
C GLU A 76 -8.07 -3.46 8.93
N LEU A 77 -8.54 -2.55 9.78
CA LEU A 77 -7.67 -1.77 10.67
C LEU A 77 -6.79 -2.69 11.55
N ALA A 78 -7.38 -3.75 12.11
CA ALA A 78 -6.64 -4.74 12.88
C ALA A 78 -5.63 -5.52 12.03
N ALA A 79 -6.02 -5.91 10.81
CA ALA A 79 -5.15 -6.65 9.90
C ALA A 79 -3.92 -5.83 9.45
N ILE A 80 -4.06 -4.50 9.39
CA ILE A 80 -3.00 -3.63 8.87
C ILE A 80 -2.17 -2.92 9.94
N ALA A 81 -2.62 -2.90 11.20
CA ALA A 81 -1.99 -2.15 12.30
C ALA A 81 -0.49 -2.40 12.51
N GLU A 82 -0.03 -3.61 12.25
CA GLU A 82 1.36 -4.01 12.51
C GLU A 82 2.25 -3.91 11.26
N ALA A 83 1.77 -3.33 10.17
CA ALA A 83 2.54 -3.21 8.93
C ALA A 83 3.69 -2.20 9.06
N ASP A 84 4.85 -2.57 8.53
CA ASP A 84 5.96 -1.63 8.30
C ASP A 84 5.84 -0.95 6.93
N ILE A 85 5.23 -1.64 5.97
CA ILE A 85 4.94 -1.11 4.64
C ILE A 85 3.57 -1.56 4.13
N TYR A 86 2.90 -0.62 3.46
CA TYR A 86 1.65 -0.82 2.74
C TYR A 86 1.93 -0.82 1.25
N THR A 87 1.64 -1.93 0.57
CA THR A 87 1.78 -2.05 -0.88
C THR A 87 0.42 -2.08 -1.53
N LEU A 88 0.10 -1.09 -2.35
CA LEU A 88 -1.14 -1.04 -3.12
C LEU A 88 -0.87 -1.60 -4.52
N VAL A 89 -1.62 -2.61 -4.95
CA VAL A 89 -1.51 -3.21 -6.29
C VAL A 89 -2.84 -3.11 -7.01
N TYR A 90 -2.87 -2.34 -8.09
CA TYR A 90 -4.12 -2.05 -8.81
C TYR A 90 -3.91 -1.55 -10.25
N PRO A 91 -4.86 -1.80 -11.16
CA PRO A 91 -4.87 -1.19 -12.48
C PRO A 91 -5.34 0.27 -12.41
N ILE A 92 -4.84 1.11 -13.32
CA ILE A 92 -5.39 2.45 -13.57
C ILE A 92 -6.62 2.29 -14.46
N TRP A 93 -7.79 2.63 -13.95
CA TRP A 93 -9.05 2.65 -14.69
C TRP A 93 -9.59 4.07 -14.76
N PHE A 94 -9.78 4.57 -15.98
CA PHE A 94 -10.19 5.95 -16.23
C PHE A 94 -9.40 6.97 -15.40
N ALA A 95 -8.06 6.91 -15.50
CA ALA A 95 -7.13 7.80 -14.81
C ALA A 95 -7.09 7.69 -13.26
N MET A 96 -7.76 6.69 -12.66
CA MET A 96 -7.88 6.60 -11.21
C MET A 96 -7.64 5.17 -10.71
N PRO A 97 -7.40 5.00 -9.40
CA PRO A 97 -7.59 3.70 -8.75
C PRO A 97 -9.00 3.14 -9.01
N PRO A 98 -9.21 1.81 -8.99
CA PRO A 98 -10.54 1.23 -9.03
C PRO A 98 -11.37 1.76 -7.86
N ALA A 99 -12.69 1.92 -8.06
CA ALA A 99 -13.60 2.34 -7.00
C ALA A 99 -13.49 1.48 -5.73
N MET A 100 -13.17 0.18 -5.89
CA MET A 100 -12.85 -0.73 -4.79
C MET A 100 -11.72 -0.21 -3.89
N LEU A 101 -10.61 0.23 -4.49
CA LEU A 101 -9.46 0.75 -3.75
C LEU A 101 -9.74 2.16 -3.20
N THR A 102 -10.41 3.02 -3.97
CA THR A 102 -10.80 4.36 -3.49
C THR A 102 -11.67 4.25 -2.24
N GLY A 103 -12.67 3.37 -2.26
CA GLY A 103 -13.51 3.11 -1.09
C GLY A 103 -12.75 2.53 0.11
N TYR A 104 -11.75 1.68 -0.13
CA TYR A 104 -10.88 1.18 0.94
C TYR A 104 -10.03 2.29 1.58
N ILE A 105 -9.51 3.22 0.77
CA ILE A 105 -8.80 4.40 1.27
C ILE A 105 -9.75 5.25 2.12
N ASP A 106 -10.96 5.53 1.64
CA ASP A 106 -11.95 6.35 2.35
C ASP A 106 -12.39 5.71 3.67
N ARG A 107 -12.76 4.43 3.65
CA ARG A 107 -13.36 3.73 4.79
C ARG A 107 -12.36 3.23 5.81
N VAL A 108 -11.15 2.81 5.37
CA VAL A 108 -10.16 2.17 6.26
C VAL A 108 -9.01 3.11 6.56
N LEU A 109 -8.33 3.64 5.54
CA LEU A 109 -7.14 4.48 5.79
C LEU A 109 -7.52 5.86 6.34
N GLY A 110 -8.64 6.41 5.88
CA GLY A 110 -9.23 7.65 6.39
C GLY A 110 -10.07 7.49 7.66
N ALA A 111 -10.19 6.28 8.20
CA ALA A 111 -11.03 6.01 9.38
C ALA A 111 -10.56 6.85 10.57
N GLY A 112 -11.44 7.71 11.09
CA GLY A 112 -11.14 8.56 12.25
C GLY A 112 -10.30 9.80 11.96
N ILE A 113 -9.95 10.08 10.69
CA ILE A 113 -9.13 11.23 10.31
C ILE A 113 -10.01 12.37 9.84
N THR A 114 -9.85 13.54 10.44
CA THR A 114 -10.57 14.77 10.07
C THR A 114 -9.78 15.60 9.07
N VAL A 115 -10.48 16.49 8.34
CA VAL A 115 -9.85 17.41 7.39
C VAL A 115 -8.89 18.38 8.08
N ASN A 116 -9.21 18.83 9.30
CA ASN A 116 -8.35 19.71 10.07
C ASN A 116 -7.04 19.01 10.44
N GLU A 117 -7.11 17.75 10.88
CA GLU A 117 -5.92 16.95 11.20
C GLU A 117 -5.01 16.75 9.98
N ILE A 118 -5.59 16.58 8.78
CA ILE A 118 -4.84 16.53 7.52
C ILE A 118 -4.14 17.88 7.24
N GLN A 119 -4.87 18.99 7.39
CA GLN A 119 -4.34 20.34 7.13
C GLN A 119 -3.22 20.72 8.10
N ASP A 120 -3.41 20.42 9.37
CA ASP A 120 -2.46 20.71 10.45
C ASP A 120 -1.31 19.70 10.52
N ARG A 121 -1.36 18.63 9.69
CA ARG A 121 -0.42 17.49 9.72
C ARG A 121 -0.32 16.87 11.12
N ALA A 122 -1.45 16.83 11.82
CA ALA A 122 -1.58 16.38 13.20
C ALA A 122 -2.33 15.05 13.32
N GLY A 123 -2.89 14.54 12.22
CA GLY A 123 -3.60 13.26 12.21
C GLY A 123 -2.67 12.08 12.43
N GLU A 124 -2.90 11.32 13.50
CA GLU A 124 -2.31 10.01 13.67
C GLU A 124 -3.20 8.97 12.99
N SER A 125 -2.62 8.20 12.08
CA SER A 125 -3.29 7.11 11.39
C SER A 125 -2.56 5.79 11.65
N VAL A 126 -3.21 4.69 11.28
CA VAL A 126 -2.57 3.36 11.26
C VAL A 126 -1.34 3.29 10.32
N LEU A 127 -1.20 4.27 9.43
CA LEU A 127 -0.09 4.40 8.48
C LEU A 127 1.03 5.33 8.98
N SER A 128 0.87 5.99 10.13
CA SER A 128 1.84 6.96 10.63
C SER A 128 3.22 6.33 10.84
N GLY A 129 4.25 6.96 10.28
CA GLY A 129 5.63 6.46 10.32
C GLY A 129 5.91 5.23 9.44
N ARG A 130 4.93 4.76 8.67
CA ARG A 130 5.05 3.56 7.81
C ARG A 130 5.39 3.93 6.38
N HIS A 131 5.90 2.96 5.62
CA HIS A 131 6.21 3.15 4.20
C HIS A 131 5.01 2.81 3.31
N MET A 132 4.97 3.39 2.11
CA MET A 132 4.04 3.00 1.05
C MET A 132 4.78 2.61 -0.22
N LEU A 133 4.27 1.59 -0.91
CA LEU A 133 4.60 1.29 -2.30
C LEU A 133 3.31 1.21 -3.11
N SER A 134 3.18 2.01 -4.15
CA SER A 134 2.11 1.84 -5.14
C SER A 134 2.67 1.13 -6.37
N ILE A 135 2.10 -0.02 -6.72
CA ILE A 135 2.37 -0.75 -7.95
C ILE A 135 1.13 -0.66 -8.83
N THR A 136 1.27 -0.02 -9.97
CA THR A 136 0.15 0.25 -10.87
C THR A 136 0.35 -0.37 -12.23
N SER A 137 -0.72 -0.79 -12.89
CA SER A 137 -0.69 -1.23 -14.28
C SER A 137 -1.65 -0.45 -15.17
N SER A 138 -1.38 -0.32 -16.46
CA SER A 138 -2.33 0.24 -17.43
C SER A 138 -2.24 -0.44 -18.78
N GLY A 139 -3.35 -0.45 -19.53
CA GLY A 139 -3.33 -0.89 -20.93
C GLY A 139 -2.58 0.09 -21.84
N THR A 140 -2.65 1.39 -21.54
CA THR A 140 -1.84 2.41 -22.22
C THR A 140 -0.38 2.31 -21.81
N ARG A 141 0.52 2.74 -22.71
CA ARG A 141 1.96 2.84 -22.43
C ARG A 141 2.24 4.01 -21.50
N GLU A 142 3.29 3.89 -20.70
CA GLU A 142 3.71 4.93 -19.74
C GLU A 142 3.97 6.28 -20.43
N VAL A 143 4.70 6.29 -21.55
CA VAL A 143 4.98 7.51 -22.33
C VAL A 143 3.70 8.28 -22.67
N TRP A 144 2.65 7.58 -23.09
CA TRP A 144 1.39 8.22 -23.42
C TRP A 144 0.70 8.78 -22.17
N LEU A 145 0.76 8.07 -21.04
CA LEU A 145 0.22 8.56 -19.76
C LEU A 145 0.97 9.79 -19.26
N ASP A 146 2.29 9.81 -19.40
CA ASP A 146 3.13 10.97 -19.08
C ASP A 146 2.72 12.20 -19.92
N GLU A 147 2.53 12.02 -21.23
CA GLU A 147 2.06 13.09 -22.12
C GLU A 147 0.69 13.65 -21.72
N GLN A 148 -0.17 12.84 -21.10
CA GLN A 148 -1.47 13.30 -20.59
C GLN A 148 -1.38 13.89 -19.16
N GLY A 149 -0.19 13.99 -18.57
CA GLY A 149 -0.02 14.45 -17.17
C GLY A 149 -0.52 13.46 -16.13
N GLN A 150 -0.81 12.22 -16.53
CA GLN A 150 -1.49 11.24 -15.69
C GLN A 150 -0.59 10.70 -14.60
N VAL A 151 0.67 10.41 -14.92
CA VAL A 151 1.63 9.86 -13.97
C VAL A 151 1.94 10.88 -12.87
N GLU A 152 2.12 12.16 -13.23
CA GLU A 152 2.29 13.24 -12.24
C GLU A 152 1.06 13.37 -11.34
N SER A 153 -0.14 13.32 -11.92
CA SER A 153 -1.40 13.38 -11.17
C SER A 153 -1.50 12.25 -10.14
N LEU A 154 -1.14 11.01 -10.52
CA LEU A 154 -1.12 9.87 -9.61
C LEU A 154 -0.04 10.00 -8.53
N ARG A 155 1.17 10.47 -8.87
CA ARG A 155 2.22 10.75 -7.87
C ARG A 155 1.79 11.81 -6.87
N ASN A 156 1.04 12.82 -7.30
CA ASN A 156 0.55 13.85 -6.39
C ASN A 156 -0.59 13.34 -5.50
N LEU A 157 -1.59 12.65 -6.08
CA LEU A 157 -2.74 12.14 -5.35
C LEU A 157 -2.40 10.98 -4.41
N ILE A 158 -1.77 9.92 -4.92
CA ILE A 158 -1.46 8.73 -4.13
C ILE A 158 -0.15 8.94 -3.37
N GLY A 159 0.86 9.54 -4.01
CA GLY A 159 2.16 9.74 -3.37
C GLY A 159 2.16 10.85 -2.33
N LYS A 160 2.03 12.10 -2.77
CA LYS A 160 2.22 13.26 -1.88
C LYS A 160 1.05 13.45 -0.92
N TYR A 161 -0.19 13.41 -1.42
CA TYR A 161 -1.35 13.70 -0.60
C TYR A 161 -1.56 12.63 0.48
N LEU A 162 -1.60 11.34 0.14
CA LEU A 162 -1.77 10.29 1.16
C LEU A 162 -0.59 10.23 2.14
N LEU A 163 0.65 10.43 1.68
CA LEU A 163 1.80 10.50 2.58
C LEU A 163 1.61 11.57 3.66
N HIS A 164 1.17 12.76 3.27
CA HIS A 164 0.93 13.84 4.22
C HIS A 164 -0.33 13.63 5.06
N ALA A 165 -1.43 13.21 4.43
CA ALA A 165 -2.71 13.00 5.10
C ALA A 165 -2.64 11.93 6.19
N PHE A 166 -1.78 10.92 6.00
CA PHE A 166 -1.67 9.77 6.89
C PHE A 166 -0.35 9.70 7.66
N GLY A 167 0.47 10.76 7.62
CA GLY A 167 1.73 10.82 8.37
C GLY A 167 2.74 9.74 7.97
N MET A 168 2.72 9.29 6.72
CA MET A 168 3.59 8.21 6.24
C MET A 168 5.03 8.71 6.10
N LYS A 169 5.99 7.79 6.24
CA LYS A 169 7.42 8.08 6.20
C LYS A 169 7.95 8.23 4.77
N SER A 170 7.48 7.39 3.84
CA SER A 170 7.82 7.51 2.43
C SER A 170 6.74 6.89 1.54
N CYS A 171 6.74 7.27 0.26
CA CYS A 171 5.95 6.64 -0.77
C CYS A 171 6.81 6.42 -2.02
N GLU A 172 6.82 5.18 -2.51
CA GLU A 172 7.45 4.76 -3.75
C GLU A 172 6.38 4.38 -4.77
N HIS A 173 6.69 4.52 -6.06
CA HIS A 173 5.79 4.14 -7.15
C HIS A 173 6.52 3.28 -8.19
N LEU A 174 5.84 2.24 -8.67
CA LEU A 174 6.21 1.41 -9.81
C LEU A 174 5.01 1.36 -10.77
N HIS A 175 5.23 1.71 -12.03
CA HIS A 175 4.21 1.66 -13.06
C HIS A 175 4.58 0.64 -14.13
N LEU A 176 3.63 -0.22 -14.49
CA LEU A 176 3.76 -1.28 -15.48
C LEU A 176 2.77 -0.99 -16.62
N GLY A 177 3.21 -0.25 -17.63
CA GLY A 177 2.38 0.17 -18.77
C GLY A 177 2.32 -0.87 -19.90
N GLY A 178 1.28 -0.81 -20.72
CA GLY A 178 1.11 -1.72 -21.86
C GLY A 178 0.49 -3.08 -21.53
N VAL A 179 -0.20 -3.20 -20.39
CA VAL A 179 -0.87 -4.42 -19.93
C VAL A 179 -2.19 -4.62 -20.69
N VAL A 180 -2.15 -5.35 -21.80
CA VAL A 180 -3.30 -5.61 -22.71
C VAL A 180 -3.61 -7.12 -22.79
N GLU A 181 -4.71 -7.50 -23.43
CA GLU A 181 -5.00 -8.93 -23.70
C GLU A 181 -3.93 -9.56 -24.59
N GLY A 182 -3.59 -10.83 -24.33
CA GLY A 182 -2.61 -11.58 -25.13
C GLY A 182 -1.17 -11.12 -24.93
N LEU A 183 -0.78 -10.73 -23.70
CA LEU A 183 0.58 -10.32 -23.38
C LEU A 183 1.64 -11.31 -23.85
N ASP A 184 2.70 -10.77 -24.44
CA ASP A 184 3.90 -11.52 -24.74
C ASP A 184 4.57 -12.02 -23.44
N LYS A 185 5.07 -13.26 -23.47
CA LYS A 185 5.73 -13.87 -22.32
C LYS A 185 6.94 -13.05 -21.85
N GLY A 186 7.73 -12.53 -22.78
CA GLY A 186 8.91 -11.71 -22.44
C GLY A 186 8.52 -10.42 -21.73
N PHE A 187 7.42 -9.78 -22.13
CA PHE A 187 6.88 -8.62 -21.41
C PHE A 187 6.46 -8.96 -19.98
N VAL A 188 5.74 -10.08 -19.79
CA VAL A 188 5.32 -10.54 -18.46
C VAL A 188 6.54 -10.83 -17.59
N ASP A 189 7.50 -11.61 -18.10
CA ASP A 189 8.72 -11.96 -17.37
C ASP A 189 9.50 -10.72 -16.95
N GLN A 190 9.69 -9.76 -17.85
CA GLN A 190 10.38 -8.50 -17.57
C GLN A 190 9.65 -7.68 -16.51
N SER A 191 8.33 -7.56 -16.61
CA SER A 191 7.54 -6.80 -15.64
C SER A 191 7.58 -7.43 -14.24
N LEU A 192 7.50 -8.76 -14.17
CA LEU A 192 7.60 -9.48 -12.89
C LEU A 192 9.03 -9.42 -12.31
N TYR A 193 10.06 -9.37 -13.16
CA TYR A 193 11.43 -9.10 -12.71
C TYR A 193 11.56 -7.71 -12.07
N GLU A 194 10.96 -6.68 -12.63
CA GLU A 194 10.95 -5.33 -12.03
C GLU A 194 10.24 -5.30 -10.67
N VAL A 195 9.14 -6.05 -10.53
CA VAL A 195 8.43 -6.23 -9.25
C VAL A 195 9.33 -6.92 -8.22
N HIS A 196 10.02 -8.00 -8.62
CA HIS A 196 10.99 -8.70 -7.77
C HIS A 196 12.11 -7.75 -7.30
N GLU A 197 12.72 -6.99 -8.21
CA GLU A 197 13.79 -6.04 -7.84
C GLU A 197 13.28 -4.94 -6.90
N ARG A 198 12.08 -4.41 -7.14
CA ARG A 198 11.46 -3.44 -6.24
C ARG A 198 11.20 -4.04 -4.86
N ALA A 199 10.68 -5.26 -4.78
CA ALA A 199 10.43 -5.96 -3.52
C ALA A 199 11.73 -6.18 -2.74
N ARG A 200 12.82 -6.61 -3.40
CA ARG A 200 14.14 -6.76 -2.78
C ARG A 200 14.67 -5.45 -2.22
N LYS A 201 14.56 -4.35 -2.98
CA LYS A 201 15.00 -3.03 -2.53
C LYS A 201 14.26 -2.59 -1.27
N VAL A 202 12.94 -2.78 -1.24
CA VAL A 202 12.12 -2.48 -0.04
C VAL A 202 12.54 -3.36 1.13
N CYS A 203 12.72 -4.66 0.92
CA CYS A 203 13.15 -5.58 1.98
C CYS A 203 14.48 -5.14 2.59
N ALA A 204 15.45 -4.78 1.74
CA ALA A 204 16.76 -4.31 2.18
C ALA A 204 16.67 -3.00 2.99
N MET A 205 15.82 -2.05 2.55
CA MET A 205 15.55 -0.81 3.27
C MET A 205 14.99 -1.08 4.67
N LEU A 206 13.93 -1.87 4.78
CA LEU A 206 13.30 -2.19 6.08
C LEU A 206 14.27 -2.93 7.01
N ALA A 207 15.06 -3.86 6.47
CA ALA A 207 16.08 -4.55 7.24
C ALA A 207 17.14 -3.57 7.80
N ALA A 208 17.63 -2.64 6.97
CA ALA A 208 18.62 -1.65 7.40
C ALA A 208 18.08 -0.72 8.50
N GLU A 209 16.83 -0.27 8.37
CA GLU A 209 16.20 0.60 9.37
C GLU A 209 16.03 -0.09 10.72
N ARG A 210 15.63 -1.38 10.72
CA ARG A 210 15.53 -2.16 11.96
C ARG A 210 16.89 -2.38 12.63
N HIS A 211 17.94 -2.64 11.84
CA HIS A 211 19.30 -2.75 12.38
C HIS A 211 19.75 -1.43 13.02
N ALA A 212 19.47 -0.29 12.36
CA ALA A 212 19.79 1.02 12.91
C ALA A 212 19.04 1.31 14.22
N ALA A 213 17.73 1.03 14.28
CA ALA A 213 16.93 1.22 15.49
C ALA A 213 17.42 0.36 16.68
N SER A 214 17.77 -0.91 16.41
CA SER A 214 18.29 -1.84 17.43
C SER A 214 19.65 -1.39 17.98
N ALA A 215 20.52 -0.85 17.12
CA ALA A 215 21.82 -0.32 17.53
C ALA A 215 21.66 0.92 18.43
N SER A 216 20.73 1.83 18.11
CA SER A 216 20.48 3.03 18.92
C SER A 216 19.98 2.72 20.34
N LEU A 217 19.09 1.73 20.50
CA LEU A 217 18.58 1.29 21.80
C LEU A 217 19.69 0.69 22.69
N SER A 218 20.63 -0.04 22.08
CA SER A 218 21.74 -0.66 22.82
C SER A 218 22.78 0.35 23.36
N VAL A 219 22.82 1.56 22.80
CA VAL A 219 23.70 2.65 23.23
C VAL A 219 23.05 3.48 24.34
N SER A 220 21.73 3.70 24.28
CA SER A 220 21.01 4.41 25.35
C SER A 220 20.97 3.64 26.67
N ASP A 221 20.92 2.31 26.64
CA ASP A 221 20.91 1.47 27.85
C ASP A 221 22.28 1.36 28.55
N ARG A 222 23.36 1.86 27.93
CA ARG A 222 24.72 1.88 28.50
C ARG A 222 25.13 3.25 29.06
N SER A 223 24.24 4.24 28.98
CA SER A 223 24.46 5.63 29.40
C SER A 223 23.72 5.92 30.70
#